data_AF-A0A965HME9-F1
#
_entry.id   AF-A0A965HME9-F1
#
_cell.length_a   1.000
_cell.length_b   1.000
_cell.length_c   1.000
_cell.angle_alpha   90.00
_cell.angle_beta   90.00
_cell.angle_gamma   90.00
#
_symmetry.space_group_name_H-M   'P 1'
#
loop_
_entity.id
_entity.type
_entity.pdbx_description
1 polymer ?
#
loop_
_entity_poly.entity_id
_entity_poly.type
_entity_poly.pdbx_seq_one_letter_code
_entity_poly.pdbx_strand_id
1 'polypeptide(L)'
;MRRASKLRVLLFGVFVLQASSALAQAGVAVPPSAVGSLQICPIASDLPINATAPELLALRDALLRRTDCSNHSDPRIVASFLALQGAVLRRLGDFDQSILVLERALMLDPDRADALLDFALANDAKGNRATAIAIYRQMLAQMDPPLPVKNLLLSRIAALQVPIAIGVGEGRLQENLEFRPILSLKQSLGFGFGYDHNVNAAISADRLRLTFPDGPIDLPIAESDKRRGAALLQIDHRLQAQWAFPQGDLRWQQRVAQRQPIGLPDVRSM
;
A
#
# COMPACT_ATOMS: atom_id res chain seq x y z
N MET A 1 16.13 -54.35 -36.15
CA MET A 1 15.15 -54.37 -35.04
C MET A 1 15.21 -53.02 -34.32
N ARG A 2 14.20 -52.17 -34.51
CA ARG A 2 14.11 -50.82 -33.92
C ARG A 2 13.46 -50.90 -32.54
N ARG A 3 14.08 -50.37 -31.48
CA ARG A 3 13.44 -50.19 -30.17
C ARG A 3 12.97 -48.75 -30.02
N ALA A 4 11.67 -48.61 -29.77
CA ALA A 4 10.93 -47.36 -29.66
C ALA A 4 11.29 -46.59 -28.39
N SER A 5 11.60 -45.31 -28.57
CA SER A 5 11.69 -44.28 -27.54
C SER A 5 10.28 -43.89 -27.06
N LYS A 6 9.98 -44.13 -25.79
CA LYS A 6 8.73 -43.64 -25.16
C LYS A 6 8.91 -42.18 -24.77
N LEU A 7 8.30 -41.30 -25.56
CA LEU A 7 8.08 -39.88 -25.28
C LEU A 7 7.00 -39.77 -24.19
N ARG A 8 7.34 -39.23 -23.01
CA ARG A 8 6.34 -38.83 -22.00
C ARG A 8 6.04 -37.35 -22.17
N VAL A 9 4.89 -37.06 -22.78
CA VAL A 9 4.29 -35.72 -22.81
C VAL A 9 3.62 -35.48 -21.46
N LEU A 10 4.15 -34.54 -20.67
CA LEU A 10 3.50 -34.03 -19.47
C LEU A 10 2.80 -32.72 -19.85
N LEU A 11 1.49 -32.81 -20.07
CA LEU A 11 0.59 -31.66 -20.20
C LEU A 11 0.47 -30.98 -18.84
N PHE A 12 1.09 -29.81 -18.66
CA PHE A 12 0.80 -28.93 -17.54
C PHE A 12 -0.44 -28.10 -17.88
N GLY A 13 -1.58 -28.51 -17.31
CA GLY A 13 -2.79 -27.68 -17.31
C GLY A 13 -2.60 -26.49 -16.38
N VAL A 14 -2.55 -25.28 -16.94
CA VAL A 14 -2.61 -24.02 -16.18
C VAL A 14 -4.08 -23.76 -15.87
N PHE A 15 -4.49 -23.99 -14.62
CA PHE A 15 -5.79 -23.53 -14.12
C PHE A 15 -5.68 -22.04 -13.77
N VAL A 16 -6.24 -21.19 -14.62
CA VAL A 16 -6.48 -19.77 -14.31
C VAL A 16 -7.80 -19.69 -13.57
N LEU A 17 -7.76 -19.55 -12.24
CA LEU A 17 -8.94 -19.21 -11.46
C LEU A 17 -9.24 -17.71 -11.68
N GLN A 18 -10.16 -17.40 -12.59
CA GLN A 18 -10.77 -16.08 -12.67
C GLN A 18 -11.85 -15.98 -11.58
N ALA A 19 -11.54 -15.30 -10.47
CA ALA A 19 -12.55 -14.90 -9.50
C ALA A 19 -13.36 -13.74 -10.11
N SER A 20 -14.51 -14.07 -10.69
CA SER A 20 -15.50 -13.09 -11.14
C SER A 20 -16.31 -12.63 -9.93
N SER A 21 -16.16 -11.37 -9.53
CA SER A 21 -16.98 -10.77 -8.48
C SER A 21 -18.39 -10.50 -9.00
N ALA A 22 -19.29 -11.47 -8.86
CA ALA A 22 -20.72 -11.26 -8.95
C ALA A 22 -21.25 -10.99 -7.52
N LEU A 23 -21.28 -9.72 -7.12
CA LEU A 23 -22.05 -9.30 -5.94
C LEU A 23 -23.45 -8.89 -6.41
N ALA A 24 -24.40 -9.74 -6.06
CA ALA A 24 -25.82 -9.56 -6.28
C ALA A 24 -26.31 -8.23 -5.66
N GLN A 25 -27.06 -7.47 -6.45
CA GLN A 25 -27.91 -6.38 -5.98
C GLN A 25 -29.03 -6.98 -5.13
N ALA A 26 -28.89 -6.92 -3.81
CA ALA A 26 -30.00 -7.01 -2.90
C ALA A 26 -30.32 -5.59 -2.42
N GLY A 27 -31.24 -4.93 -3.11
CA GLY A 27 -31.81 -3.67 -2.66
C GLY A 27 -32.59 -3.90 -1.37
N VAL A 28 -32.00 -3.53 -0.24
CA VAL A 28 -32.75 -3.34 1.00
C VAL A 28 -33.32 -1.93 0.95
N ALA A 29 -34.61 -1.83 0.67
CA ALA A 29 -35.38 -0.62 0.86
C ALA A 29 -35.35 -0.27 2.36
N VAL A 30 -34.63 0.79 2.71
CA VAL A 30 -34.67 1.37 4.06
C VAL A 30 -35.90 2.28 4.13
N PRO A 31 -36.84 2.07 5.08
CA PRO A 31 -38.02 2.92 5.21
C PRO A 31 -37.62 4.33 5.69
N PRO A 32 -38.25 5.41 5.16
CA PRO A 32 -37.97 6.76 5.61
C PRO A 32 -38.82 7.07 6.84
N SER A 33 -38.38 6.71 8.05
CA SER A 33 -38.85 7.34 9.29
C SER A 33 -38.09 6.87 10.52
N ALA A 34 -37.04 7.61 10.88
CA ALA A 34 -36.61 7.79 12.27
C ALA A 34 -35.74 9.05 12.39
N VAL A 35 -36.20 10.19 11.85
CA VAL A 35 -35.67 11.50 12.26
C VAL A 35 -36.77 12.20 13.03
N GLY A 36 -37.05 11.63 14.21
CA GLY A 36 -37.64 12.41 15.29
C GLY A 36 -36.58 13.37 15.81
N SER A 37 -36.85 14.67 15.70
CA SER A 37 -36.33 15.74 16.58
C SER A 37 -35.09 15.39 17.41
N LEU A 38 -33.92 15.42 16.79
CA LEU A 38 -32.66 15.61 17.51
C LEU A 38 -32.00 16.87 16.94
N GLN A 39 -31.95 17.90 17.78
CA GLN A 39 -31.23 19.16 17.60
C GLN A 39 -29.70 18.92 17.65
N ILE A 40 -29.20 17.96 16.90
CA ILE A 40 -27.78 17.63 16.84
C ILE A 40 -27.28 18.06 15.48
N CYS A 41 -26.20 18.83 15.48
CA CYS A 41 -25.52 19.21 14.25
C CYS A 41 -24.72 18.02 13.73
N PRO A 42 -24.84 17.69 12.43
CA PRO A 42 -24.16 16.53 11.88
C PRO A 42 -22.63 16.76 11.87
N ILE A 43 -21.88 15.67 12.04
CA ILE A 43 -20.42 15.64 12.16
C ILE A 43 -19.79 14.72 11.11
N ALA A 44 -18.46 14.75 10.99
CA ALA A 44 -17.74 14.01 9.96
C ALA A 44 -18.01 12.49 9.95
N SER A 45 -18.30 11.87 11.10
CA SER A 45 -18.66 10.44 11.18
C SER A 45 -19.99 10.09 10.51
N ASP A 46 -20.83 11.09 10.23
CA ASP A 46 -22.11 10.91 9.53
C ASP A 46 -21.92 10.79 8.01
N LEU A 47 -20.70 10.97 7.50
CA LEU A 47 -20.41 10.86 6.09
C LEU A 47 -20.37 9.38 5.64
N PRO A 48 -21.21 8.95 4.67
CA PRO A 48 -21.26 7.55 4.28
C PRO A 48 -20.00 7.16 3.50
N ILE A 49 -19.27 6.14 3.95
CA ILE A 49 -17.97 5.72 3.38
C ILE A 49 -18.07 5.45 1.85
N ASN A 50 -19.18 4.86 1.40
CA ASN A 50 -19.44 4.52 0.00
C ASN A 50 -20.54 5.37 -0.66
N ALA A 51 -20.74 6.62 -0.21
CA ALA A 51 -21.72 7.51 -0.83
C ALA A 51 -21.47 7.70 -2.33
N THR A 52 -22.53 7.53 -3.12
CA THR A 52 -22.59 7.83 -4.55
C THR A 52 -22.69 9.34 -4.79
N ALA A 53 -22.43 9.80 -6.02
CA ALA A 53 -22.51 11.22 -6.35
C ALA A 53 -23.91 11.84 -6.07
N PRO A 54 -25.05 11.19 -6.39
CA PRO A 54 -26.37 11.72 -6.05
C PRO A 54 -26.59 11.86 -4.53
N GLU A 55 -26.11 10.91 -3.74
CA GLU A 55 -26.23 10.96 -2.27
C GLU A 55 -25.39 12.11 -1.69
N LEU A 56 -24.19 12.35 -2.22
CA LEU A 56 -23.34 13.47 -1.81
C LEU A 56 -23.95 14.83 -2.18
N LEU A 57 -24.57 14.94 -3.35
CA LEU A 57 -25.29 16.16 -3.76
C LEU A 57 -26.49 16.43 -2.84
N ALA A 58 -27.30 15.41 -2.55
CA ALA A 58 -28.42 15.52 -1.63
C ALA A 58 -27.97 15.93 -0.22
N LEU A 59 -26.87 15.35 0.26
CA LEU A 59 -26.27 15.69 1.55
C LEU A 59 -25.75 17.12 1.57
N ARG A 60 -25.02 17.56 0.53
CA ARG A 60 -24.58 18.97 0.40
C ARG A 60 -25.75 19.93 0.51
N ASP A 61 -26.84 19.66 -0.23
CA ASP A 61 -28.01 20.53 -0.25
C ASP A 61 -28.75 20.52 1.10
N ALA A 62 -28.75 19.39 1.81
CA ALA A 62 -29.28 19.30 3.18
C ALA A 62 -28.44 20.12 4.17
N LEU A 63 -27.11 20.06 4.08
CA LEU A 63 -26.21 20.85 4.92
C LEU A 63 -26.37 22.35 4.68
N LEU A 64 -26.53 22.80 3.43
CA LEU A 64 -26.75 24.22 3.13
C LEU A 64 -28.01 24.82 3.77
N ARG A 65 -29.02 23.99 4.10
CA ARG A 65 -30.26 24.43 4.76
C ARG A 65 -30.13 24.54 6.29
N ARG A 66 -29.09 23.96 6.90
CA ARG A 66 -28.88 23.91 8.36
C ARG A 66 -28.15 25.16 8.88
N THR A 67 -28.84 26.30 8.85
CA THR A 67 -28.31 27.59 9.36
C THR A 67 -28.17 27.63 10.88
N ASP A 68 -28.91 26.78 11.59
CA ASP A 68 -28.79 26.55 13.03
C ASP A 68 -27.37 26.07 13.42
N CYS A 69 -26.76 25.25 12.56
CA CYS A 69 -25.43 24.70 12.81
C CYS A 69 -24.29 25.63 12.35
N SER A 70 -24.50 26.42 11.30
CA SER A 70 -23.51 27.40 10.86
C SER A 70 -23.34 28.56 11.85
N ASN A 71 -24.41 28.90 12.58
CA ASN A 71 -24.46 30.02 13.53
C ASN A 71 -24.57 29.55 14.98
N HIS A 72 -24.16 28.31 15.26
CA HIS A 72 -24.23 27.75 16.60
C HIS A 72 -23.36 28.55 17.58
N SER A 73 -23.81 28.71 18.82
CA SER A 73 -23.10 29.52 19.83
C SER A 73 -21.73 28.95 20.21
N ASP A 74 -21.58 27.63 20.14
CA ASP A 74 -20.31 26.92 20.34
C ASP A 74 -19.49 26.86 19.04
N PRO A 75 -18.32 27.52 18.97
CA PRO A 75 -17.44 27.50 17.81
C PRO A 75 -16.96 26.10 17.39
N ARG A 76 -16.86 25.14 18.32
CA ARG A 76 -16.42 23.77 18.01
C ARG A 76 -17.49 22.97 17.29
N ILE A 77 -18.76 23.26 17.57
CA ILE A 77 -19.89 22.69 16.84
C ILE A 77 -19.93 23.28 15.42
N VAL A 78 -19.74 24.59 15.28
CA VAL A 78 -19.62 25.25 13.97
C VAL A 78 -18.43 24.68 13.20
N ALA A 79 -17.27 24.52 13.84
CA ALA A 79 -16.09 23.91 13.23
C ALA A 79 -16.41 22.51 12.70
N SER A 80 -16.95 21.63 13.55
CA SER A 80 -17.38 20.26 13.23
C SER A 80 -18.29 20.20 12.00
N PHE A 81 -19.32 21.04 12.01
CA PHE A 81 -20.27 21.17 10.91
C PHE A 81 -19.60 21.61 9.60
N LEU A 82 -18.70 22.60 9.66
CA LEU A 82 -17.95 23.08 8.50
C LEU A 82 -16.98 22.02 7.96
N ALA A 83 -16.37 21.15 8.78
CA ALA A 83 -15.58 20.04 8.22
C ALA A 83 -16.43 19.10 7.40
N LEU A 84 -17.59 18.71 7.92
CA LEU A 84 -18.46 17.80 7.19
C LEU A 84 -18.84 18.41 5.84
N GLN A 85 -19.21 19.70 5.81
CA GLN A 85 -19.47 20.40 4.56
C GLN A 85 -18.25 20.40 3.63
N GLY A 86 -17.06 20.70 4.15
CA GLY A 86 -15.81 20.67 3.41
C GLY A 86 -15.46 19.29 2.84
N ALA A 87 -15.69 18.23 3.61
CA ALA A 87 -15.47 16.83 3.23
C ALA A 87 -16.42 16.40 2.12
N VAL A 88 -17.70 16.79 2.20
CA VAL A 88 -18.70 16.54 1.15
C VAL A 88 -18.29 17.24 -0.15
N LEU A 89 -17.93 18.52 -0.09
CA LEU A 89 -17.45 19.29 -1.25
C LEU A 89 -16.21 18.66 -1.88
N ARG A 90 -15.24 18.22 -1.06
CA ARG A 90 -14.04 17.53 -1.54
C ARG A 90 -14.38 16.25 -2.30
N ARG A 91 -15.34 15.46 -1.81
CA ARG A 91 -15.76 14.22 -2.47
C ARG A 91 -16.56 14.47 -3.75
N LEU A 92 -17.24 15.61 -3.85
CA LEU A 92 -17.89 16.07 -5.08
C LEU A 92 -16.91 16.63 -6.11
N GLY A 93 -15.66 16.93 -5.72
CA GLY A 93 -14.65 17.52 -6.58
C GLY A 93 -14.63 19.06 -6.56
N ASP A 94 -15.46 19.69 -5.74
CA ASP A 94 -15.53 21.15 -5.57
C ASP A 94 -14.39 21.64 -4.66
N PHE A 95 -13.13 21.44 -5.09
CA PHE A 95 -11.95 21.64 -4.25
C PHE A 95 -11.77 23.09 -3.77
N ASP A 96 -12.11 24.09 -4.60
CA ASP A 96 -12.01 25.50 -4.22
C ASP A 96 -12.92 25.85 -3.05
N GLN A 97 -14.19 25.44 -3.13
CA GLN A 97 -15.16 25.66 -2.05
C GLN A 97 -14.82 24.83 -0.82
N SER A 98 -14.36 23.58 -1.03
CA SER A 98 -13.90 22.71 0.05
C SER A 98 -12.77 23.37 0.85
N ILE A 99 -11.74 23.89 0.19
CA ILE A 99 -10.60 24.59 0.82
C ILE A 99 -11.10 25.77 1.66
N LEU A 100 -11.95 26.64 1.10
CA LEU A 100 -12.48 27.82 1.81
C LEU A 100 -13.28 27.44 3.06
N VAL A 101 -14.13 26.42 2.96
CA VAL A 101 -14.95 25.94 4.09
C VAL A 101 -14.08 25.27 5.15
N LEU A 102 -13.09 24.48 4.75
CA LEU A 102 -12.17 23.79 5.65
C LEU A 102 -11.24 24.77 6.37
N GLU A 103 -10.77 25.82 5.70
CA GLU A 103 -10.01 26.91 6.34
C GLU A 103 -10.82 27.56 7.45
N ARG A 104 -12.10 27.88 7.20
CA ARG A 104 -12.99 28.40 8.25
C ARG A 104 -13.15 27.44 9.41
N ALA A 105 -13.27 26.16 9.10
CA ALA A 105 -13.39 25.13 10.11
C ALA A 105 -12.12 25.03 10.98
N LEU A 106 -10.93 25.15 10.38
CA LEU A 106 -9.64 25.14 11.06
C LEU A 106 -9.31 26.46 11.79
N MET A 107 -9.86 27.59 11.38
CA MET A 107 -9.77 28.84 12.14
C MET A 107 -10.51 28.75 13.48
N LEU A 108 -11.59 27.94 13.54
CA LEU A 108 -12.38 27.75 14.76
C LEU A 108 -11.85 26.61 15.64
N ASP A 109 -11.30 25.56 15.02
CA ASP A 109 -10.68 24.42 15.72
C ASP A 109 -9.41 23.96 14.95
N PRO A 110 -8.22 24.53 15.28
CA PRO A 110 -6.99 24.30 14.53
C PRO A 110 -6.45 22.87 14.58
N ASP A 111 -6.71 22.15 15.67
CA ASP A 111 -6.12 20.84 15.94
C ASP A 111 -6.99 19.68 15.47
N ARG A 112 -8.01 19.98 14.66
CA ARG A 112 -9.02 19.00 14.34
C ARG A 112 -8.62 18.15 13.13
N ALA A 113 -8.28 16.89 13.42
CA ALA A 113 -7.59 15.97 12.51
C ALA A 113 -8.31 15.68 11.19
N ASP A 114 -9.64 15.52 11.24
CA ASP A 114 -10.48 15.25 10.08
C ASP A 114 -10.45 16.42 9.07
N ALA A 115 -10.62 17.66 9.53
CA ALA A 115 -10.50 18.83 8.67
C ALA A 115 -9.08 19.06 8.15
N LEU A 116 -8.05 18.84 8.98
CA LEU A 116 -6.66 18.95 8.50
C LEU A 116 -6.39 17.95 7.38
N LEU A 117 -6.88 16.72 7.51
CA LEU A 117 -6.75 15.69 6.48
C LEU A 117 -7.51 16.07 5.21
N ASP A 118 -8.77 16.47 5.32
CA ASP A 118 -9.58 16.87 4.17
C ASP A 118 -9.01 18.13 3.50
N PHE A 119 -8.46 19.06 4.27
CA PHE A 119 -7.85 20.29 3.75
C PHE A 119 -6.58 19.99 2.97
N ALA A 120 -5.74 19.10 3.48
CA ALA A 120 -4.55 18.64 2.78
C ALA A 120 -4.91 17.85 1.51
N LEU A 121 -5.93 16.99 1.55
CA LEU A 121 -6.40 16.24 0.38
C LEU A 121 -7.02 17.14 -0.69
N ALA A 122 -7.76 18.19 -0.30
CA ALA A 122 -8.31 19.17 -1.23
C ALA A 122 -7.20 20.01 -1.89
N ASN A 123 -6.19 20.42 -1.12
CA ASN A 123 -5.01 21.11 -1.65
C ASN A 123 -4.18 20.22 -2.59
N ASP A 124 -3.99 18.94 -2.24
CA ASP A 124 -3.34 17.94 -3.11
C ASP A 124 -4.06 17.85 -4.46
N ALA A 125 -5.39 17.67 -4.43
CA ALA A 125 -6.21 17.56 -5.64
C ALA A 125 -6.20 18.84 -6.50
N LYS A 126 -6.10 20.02 -5.89
CA LYS A 126 -5.96 21.30 -6.59
C LYS A 126 -4.55 21.55 -7.15
N GLY A 127 -3.57 20.71 -6.79
CA GLY A 127 -2.18 20.87 -7.21
C GLY A 127 -1.33 21.77 -6.29
N ASN A 128 -1.86 22.19 -5.14
CA ASN A 128 -1.15 22.94 -4.10
C ASN A 128 -0.25 22.00 -3.27
N ARG A 129 0.72 21.35 -3.94
CA ARG A 129 1.53 20.25 -3.38
C ARG A 129 2.32 20.66 -2.14
N ALA A 130 2.93 21.84 -2.16
CA ALA A 130 3.74 22.34 -1.04
C ALA A 130 2.90 22.46 0.25
N THR A 131 1.71 23.05 0.13
CA THR A 131 0.74 23.19 1.23
C THR A 131 0.31 21.82 1.76
N ALA A 132 -0.08 20.90 0.87
CA ALA A 132 -0.50 19.55 1.25
C ALA A 132 0.62 18.79 2.00
N ILE A 133 1.86 18.80 1.49
CA ILE A 133 3.01 18.15 2.13
C ILE A 133 3.26 18.74 3.53
N ALA A 134 3.18 20.07 3.68
CA ALA A 134 3.40 20.73 4.96
C ALA A 134 2.38 20.24 6.01
N ILE A 135 1.09 20.18 5.64
CA ILE A 135 0.02 19.72 6.53
C ILE A 135 0.20 18.23 6.87
N TYR A 136 0.47 17.37 5.88
CA TYR A 136 0.68 15.94 6.16
C TYR A 136 1.85 15.70 7.13
N ARG A 137 2.93 16.47 7.02
CA ARG A 137 4.07 16.41 7.95
C ARG A 137 3.68 16.91 9.34
N GLN A 138 2.92 17.99 9.43
CA GLN A 138 2.41 18.50 10.69
C GLN A 138 1.57 17.43 11.41
N MET A 139 0.63 16.80 10.71
CA MET A 139 -0.22 15.74 11.26
C MET A 139 0.61 14.55 11.78
N LEU A 140 1.63 14.13 11.03
CA LEU A 140 2.54 13.05 11.45
C LEU A 140 3.36 13.40 12.70
N ALA A 141 3.69 14.68 12.89
CA ALA A 141 4.51 15.14 14.00
C ALA A 141 3.70 15.40 15.28
N GLN A 142 2.46 15.88 15.15
CA GLN A 142 1.71 16.45 16.27
C GLN A 142 0.54 15.59 16.77
N MET A 143 0.04 14.64 15.97
CA MET A 143 -1.26 13.99 16.25
C MET A 143 -1.20 12.49 16.53
N ASP A 144 -0.01 11.88 16.54
CA ASP A 144 0.20 10.42 16.62
C ASP A 144 -0.89 9.59 15.92
N PRO A 145 -1.08 9.77 14.60
CA PRO A 145 -2.21 9.18 13.90
C PRO A 145 -2.12 7.65 13.86
N PRO A 146 -3.27 6.93 13.92
CA PRO A 146 -3.29 5.47 13.85
C PRO A 146 -2.65 4.97 12.55
N LEU A 147 -2.10 3.75 12.59
CA LEU A 147 -1.29 3.19 11.50
C LEU A 147 -1.91 3.30 10.09
N PRO A 148 -3.22 3.08 9.87
CA PRO A 148 -3.83 3.27 8.55
C PRO A 148 -3.73 4.71 8.04
N VAL A 149 -3.97 5.70 8.92
CA VAL A 149 -3.87 7.13 8.60
C VAL A 149 -2.41 7.50 8.37
N LYS A 150 -1.50 7.04 9.23
CA LYS A 150 -0.05 7.24 9.06
C LYS A 150 0.45 6.76 7.69
N ASN A 151 0.02 5.56 7.27
CA ASN A 151 0.39 4.99 5.97
C ASN A 151 -0.18 5.82 4.80
N LEU A 152 -1.43 6.29 4.92
CA LEU A 152 -2.04 7.20 3.94
C LEU A 152 -1.20 8.48 3.81
N LEU A 153 -0.88 9.14 4.93
CA LEU A 153 -0.11 10.39 4.95
C LEU A 153 1.28 10.21 4.31
N LEU A 154 2.01 9.15 4.70
CA LEU A 154 3.32 8.84 4.12
C LEU A 154 3.23 8.55 2.61
N SER A 155 2.22 7.79 2.18
CA SER A 155 2.02 7.50 0.75
C SER A 155 1.75 8.76 -0.07
N ARG A 156 0.98 9.71 0.48
CA ARG A 156 0.66 11.00 -0.16
C ARG A 156 1.90 11.89 -0.24
N ILE A 157 2.67 12.00 0.84
CA ILE A 157 3.94 12.74 0.86
C ILE A 157 4.89 12.17 -0.20
N ALA A 158 5.07 10.85 -0.23
CA ALA A 158 5.95 10.20 -1.19
C ALA A 158 5.51 10.47 -2.64
N ALA A 159 4.21 10.31 -2.94
CA ALA A 159 3.67 10.58 -4.27
C ALA A 159 3.86 12.03 -4.73
N LEU A 160 3.71 12.99 -3.82
CA LEU A 160 3.87 14.42 -4.11
C LEU A 160 5.33 14.88 -4.19
N GLN A 161 6.26 14.14 -3.55
CA GLN A 161 7.69 14.41 -3.54
C GLN A 161 8.45 13.76 -4.70
N VAL A 162 7.84 12.82 -5.43
CA VAL A 162 8.44 12.35 -6.68
C VAL A 162 8.60 13.58 -7.58
N PRO A 163 9.84 14.03 -7.87
CA PRO A 163 10.02 15.11 -8.81
C PRO A 163 9.44 14.62 -10.13
N ILE A 164 8.40 15.29 -10.62
CA ILE A 164 8.08 15.24 -12.04
C ILE A 164 9.21 16.02 -12.70
N ALA A 165 10.35 15.37 -12.87
CA ALA A 165 11.47 15.89 -13.64
C ALA A 165 11.12 15.76 -15.13
N ILE A 166 10.05 16.44 -15.54
CA ILE A 166 9.88 16.88 -16.91
C ILE A 166 10.42 18.30 -16.88
N GLY A 167 11.65 18.47 -17.35
CA GLY A 167 12.23 19.77 -17.56
C GLY A 167 11.40 20.54 -18.58
N VAL A 168 10.51 21.39 -18.10
CA VAL A 168 10.03 22.55 -18.84
C VAL A 168 10.24 23.71 -17.88
N GLY A 169 10.98 24.72 -18.34
CA GLY A 169 11.33 25.90 -17.54
C GLY A 169 10.10 26.56 -16.91
N GLU A 170 10.36 27.43 -15.93
CA GLU A 170 9.40 28.25 -15.19
C GLU A 170 8.17 28.65 -16.04
N GLY A 171 7.15 27.80 -15.99
CA GLY A 171 6.01 27.87 -16.87
C GLY A 171 4.93 27.02 -16.22
N ARG A 172 3.88 27.69 -15.76
CA ARG A 172 2.65 27.09 -15.24
C ARG A 172 2.28 25.86 -16.09
N LEU A 173 2.30 24.68 -15.49
CA LEU A 173 1.65 23.52 -16.09
C LEU A 173 0.15 23.75 -16.00
N GLN A 174 -0.38 24.25 -17.12
CA GLN A 174 -1.79 24.36 -17.41
C GLN A 174 -2.44 22.98 -17.39
N GLU A 175 -3.72 23.03 -17.01
CA GLU A 175 -4.68 21.94 -16.85
C GLU A 175 -4.64 20.90 -17.98
N ASN A 176 -5.07 19.67 -17.64
CA ASN A 176 -5.26 18.51 -18.53
C ASN A 176 -4.07 17.58 -18.79
N LEU A 177 -3.57 16.96 -17.73
CA LEU A 177 -3.02 15.60 -17.84
C LEU A 177 -3.81 14.67 -16.93
N GLU A 178 -4.95 14.17 -17.43
CA GLU A 178 -5.63 12.97 -16.94
C GLU A 178 -4.78 11.70 -17.16
N PHE A 179 -3.47 11.78 -16.96
CA PHE A 179 -2.63 10.60 -17.06
C PHE A 179 -2.65 9.85 -15.72
N ARG A 180 -3.51 8.83 -15.64
CA ARG A 180 -3.47 7.85 -14.55
C ARG A 180 -2.47 6.75 -14.93
N PRO A 181 -1.24 6.74 -14.40
CA PRO A 181 -0.31 5.65 -14.68
C PRO A 181 -0.95 4.33 -14.25
N ILE A 182 -1.04 3.39 -15.20
CA ILE A 182 -1.54 2.05 -14.91
C ILE A 182 -0.42 1.31 -14.17
N LEU A 183 -0.64 1.04 -12.89
CA LEU A 183 0.22 0.16 -12.10
C LEU A 183 -0.20 -1.29 -12.34
N SER A 184 0.69 -2.06 -12.94
CA SER A 184 0.60 -3.52 -12.98
C SER A 184 1.48 -4.10 -11.89
N LEU A 185 0.86 -4.80 -10.94
CA LEU A 185 1.57 -5.51 -9.87
C LEU A 185 1.42 -7.02 -10.08
N LYS A 186 2.54 -7.72 -10.24
CA LYS A 186 2.58 -9.18 -10.34
C LYS A 186 3.41 -9.75 -9.20
N GLN A 187 2.77 -10.59 -8.40
CA GLN A 187 3.43 -11.37 -7.36
C GLN A 187 3.40 -12.85 -7.76
N SER A 188 4.54 -13.53 -7.63
CA SER A 188 4.63 -14.98 -7.83
C SER A 188 5.35 -15.62 -6.65
N LEU A 189 4.78 -16.72 -6.17
CA LEU A 189 5.37 -17.57 -5.15
C LEU A 189 5.61 -18.95 -5.76
N GLY A 190 6.84 -19.47 -5.63
CA GLY A 190 7.25 -20.77 -6.09
C GLY A 190 7.73 -21.62 -4.93
N PHE A 191 7.38 -22.90 -4.94
CA PHE A 191 7.87 -23.88 -4.00
C PHE A 191 8.54 -24.99 -4.78
N GLY A 192 9.73 -25.39 -4.35
CA GLY A 192 10.50 -26.48 -4.94
C GLY A 192 11.00 -27.41 -3.86
N PHE A 193 11.03 -28.70 -4.18
CA PHE A 193 11.73 -29.70 -3.38
C PHE A 193 12.91 -30.20 -4.18
N GLY A 194 14.08 -30.25 -3.53
CA GLY A 194 15.32 -30.69 -4.15
C GLY A 194 16.19 -31.45 -3.18
N TYR A 195 17.35 -31.86 -3.67
CA TYR A 195 18.41 -32.45 -2.87
C TYR A 195 19.71 -31.78 -3.23
N ASP A 196 20.45 -31.33 -2.23
CA ASP A 196 21.82 -30.83 -2.40
C ASP A 196 22.75 -31.76 -1.65
N HIS A 197 23.90 -32.06 -2.24
CA HIS A 197 24.90 -32.99 -1.70
C HIS A 197 25.95 -32.27 -0.84
N ASN A 198 25.91 -30.94 -0.77
CA ASN A 198 26.86 -30.13 0.01
C ASN A 198 26.22 -28.86 0.60
N VAL A 199 25.24 -29.00 1.49
CA VAL A 199 24.47 -27.86 2.05
C VAL A 199 25.27 -26.95 2.97
N ASN A 200 26.38 -27.44 3.53
CA ASN A 200 27.30 -26.67 4.37
C ASN A 200 28.49 -26.11 3.57
N ALA A 201 28.48 -26.21 2.25
CA ALA A 201 29.55 -25.72 1.36
C ALA A 201 30.95 -26.21 1.77
N ALA A 202 31.04 -27.43 2.32
CA ALA A 202 32.28 -27.98 2.82
C ALA A 202 33.27 -28.34 1.70
N ILE A 203 34.55 -28.26 2.03
CA ILE A 203 35.64 -28.71 1.17
C ILE A 203 35.60 -30.22 0.95
N SER A 204 36.20 -30.73 -0.12
CA SER A 204 36.28 -32.18 -0.40
C SER A 204 37.33 -32.90 0.44
N ALA A 205 38.15 -32.20 1.20
CA ALA A 205 39.26 -32.79 1.94
C ALA A 205 38.77 -33.32 3.30
N ASP A 206 39.08 -34.57 3.61
CA ASP A 206 38.77 -35.18 4.90
C ASP A 206 39.82 -34.86 5.98
N ARG A 207 40.95 -34.28 5.57
CA ARG A 207 42.10 -33.99 6.42
C ARG A 207 42.89 -32.79 5.87
N LEU A 208 43.40 -31.97 6.78
CA LEU A 208 44.27 -30.84 6.49
C LEU A 208 45.72 -31.22 6.79
N ARG A 209 46.55 -31.31 5.76
CA ARG A 209 47.99 -31.57 5.92
C ARG A 209 48.72 -30.25 6.14
N LEU A 210 49.32 -30.09 7.31
CA LEU A 210 50.20 -28.98 7.65
C LEU A 210 51.65 -29.45 7.56
N THR A 211 52.48 -28.76 6.78
CA THR A 211 53.89 -29.12 6.63
C THR A 211 54.75 -28.26 7.54
N PHE A 212 55.46 -28.88 8.49
CA PHE A 212 56.40 -28.22 9.38
C PHE A 212 57.85 -28.66 9.09
N PRO A 213 58.86 -27.93 9.57
CA PRO A 213 60.27 -28.32 9.44
C PRO A 213 60.57 -29.72 10.00
N ASP A 214 59.88 -30.12 11.09
CA ASP A 214 60.04 -31.42 11.74
C ASP A 214 59.21 -32.55 11.11
N GLY A 215 58.44 -32.24 10.05
CA GLY A 215 57.62 -33.17 9.31
C GLY A 215 56.16 -32.72 9.11
N PRO A 216 55.38 -33.41 8.26
CA PRO A 216 53.98 -33.11 8.05
C PRO A 216 53.09 -33.66 9.17
N ILE A 217 52.07 -32.88 9.55
CA ILE A 217 51.00 -33.28 10.48
C ILE A 217 49.68 -33.28 9.72
N ASP A 218 48.93 -34.37 9.82
CA ASP A 218 47.59 -34.49 9.25
C ASP A 218 46.53 -34.26 10.34
N LEU A 219 45.76 -33.19 10.22
CA LEU A 219 44.63 -32.89 11.11
C LEU A 219 43.33 -33.40 10.47
N PRO A 220 42.56 -34.30 11.12
CA PRO A 220 41.27 -34.72 10.60
C PRO A 220 40.27 -33.56 10.68
N ILE A 221 39.44 -33.40 9.64
CA ILE A 221 38.33 -32.44 9.69
C ILE A 221 37.22 -33.01 10.57
N ALA A 222 36.65 -32.17 11.44
CA ALA A 222 35.55 -32.55 12.32
C ALA A 222 34.34 -33.02 11.50
N GLU A 223 33.58 -33.99 12.02
CA GLU A 223 32.44 -34.58 11.31
C GLU A 223 31.36 -33.54 10.97
N SER A 224 31.22 -32.49 11.80
CA SER A 224 30.32 -31.36 11.56
C SER A 224 30.67 -30.55 10.31
N ASP A 225 31.95 -30.56 9.92
CA ASP A 225 32.52 -29.71 8.87
C ASP A 225 32.75 -30.49 7.56
N LYS A 226 32.47 -31.80 7.55
CA LYS A 226 32.48 -32.61 6.33
C LYS A 226 31.26 -32.32 5.47
N ARG A 227 31.33 -32.64 4.17
CA ARG A 227 30.21 -32.44 3.23
C ARG A 227 28.97 -33.20 3.68
N ARG A 228 27.84 -32.49 3.68
CA ARG A 228 26.55 -33.06 4.05
C ARG A 228 25.54 -32.82 2.94
N GLY A 229 24.86 -33.89 2.57
CA GLY A 229 23.68 -33.81 1.71
C GLY A 229 22.41 -33.63 2.54
N ALA A 230 21.46 -32.85 2.04
CA ALA A 230 20.14 -32.74 2.63
C ALA A 230 19.07 -32.47 1.57
N ALA A 231 17.85 -32.91 1.87
CA ALA A 231 16.68 -32.44 1.16
C ALA A 231 16.50 -30.93 1.40
N LEU A 232 16.14 -30.19 0.37
CA LEU A 232 15.94 -28.75 0.42
C LEU A 232 14.50 -28.41 0.06
N LEU A 233 13.90 -27.54 0.85
CA LEU A 233 12.75 -26.73 0.43
C LEU A 233 13.29 -25.41 -0.12
N GLN A 234 12.93 -25.10 -1.36
CA GLN A 234 13.17 -23.80 -1.97
C GLN A 234 11.87 -23.02 -2.02
N ILE A 235 11.92 -21.77 -1.56
CA ILE A 235 10.83 -20.81 -1.64
C ILE A 235 11.33 -19.63 -2.47
N ASP A 236 10.70 -19.41 -3.61
CA ASP A 236 11.00 -18.29 -4.50
C ASP A 236 9.85 -17.30 -4.47
N HIS A 237 10.13 -16.07 -4.05
CA HIS A 237 9.19 -14.96 -4.13
C HIS A 237 9.68 -13.96 -5.17
N ARG A 238 8.79 -13.55 -6.07
CA ARG A 238 9.06 -12.48 -7.03
C ARG A 238 7.94 -11.46 -6.98
N LEU A 239 8.33 -10.20 -6.97
CA LEU A 239 7.45 -9.05 -7.04
C LEU A 239 7.89 -8.20 -8.23
N GLN A 240 6.94 -7.86 -9.10
CA GLN A 240 7.16 -7.02 -10.27
C GLN A 240 6.14 -5.90 -10.28
N ALA A 241 6.61 -4.67 -10.42
CA ALA A 241 5.79 -3.49 -10.58
C ALA A 241 6.14 -2.84 -11.93
N GLN A 242 5.12 -2.51 -12.72
CA GLN A 242 5.27 -1.81 -13.97
C GLN A 242 4.32 -0.62 -14.01
N TRP A 243 4.87 0.55 -14.30
CA TRP A 243 4.12 1.77 -14.54
C TRP A 243 4.23 2.09 -16.03
N ALA A 244 3.09 2.11 -16.71
CA ALA A 244 3.03 2.54 -18.11
C ALA A 244 2.94 4.07 -18.16
N PHE A 245 3.77 4.71 -18.98
CA PHE A 245 3.72 6.13 -19.34
C PHE A 245 3.67 6.29 -20.88
N PRO A 246 3.18 7.42 -21.42
CA PRO A 246 3.13 7.63 -22.87
C PRO A 246 4.51 7.63 -23.53
N GLN A 247 5.55 7.95 -22.75
CA GLN A 247 6.94 8.07 -23.19
C GLN A 247 7.76 6.80 -22.91
N GLY A 248 7.16 5.77 -22.29
CA GLY A 248 7.82 4.51 -21.95
C GLY A 248 7.34 3.89 -20.64
N ASP A 249 7.75 2.66 -20.38
CA ASP A 249 7.40 1.95 -19.14
C ASP A 249 8.53 2.05 -18.11
N LEU A 250 8.20 2.36 -16.85
CA LEU A 250 9.10 2.09 -15.72
C LEU A 250 8.80 0.69 -15.18
N ARG A 251 9.85 -0.13 -15.00
CA ARG A 251 9.73 -1.49 -14.47
C ARG A 251 10.64 -1.67 -13.26
N TRP A 252 10.08 -2.20 -12.18
CA TRP A 252 10.80 -2.60 -10.99
C TRP A 252 10.56 -4.08 -10.71
N GLN A 253 11.61 -4.78 -10.25
CA GLN A 253 11.52 -6.19 -9.90
C GLN A 253 12.35 -6.51 -8.66
N GLN A 254 11.79 -7.31 -7.78
CA GLN A 254 12.48 -7.93 -6.65
C GLN A 254 12.32 -9.45 -6.74
N ARG A 255 13.40 -10.17 -6.48
CA ARG A 255 13.43 -11.62 -6.37
C ARG A 255 14.12 -12.01 -5.07
N VAL A 256 13.44 -12.82 -4.28
CA VAL A 256 13.97 -13.40 -3.03
C VAL A 256 13.86 -14.92 -3.17
N ALA A 257 14.98 -15.61 -3.01
CA ALA A 257 15.03 -17.07 -3.03
C ALA A 257 15.60 -17.54 -1.69
N GLN A 258 14.84 -18.36 -0.97
CA GLN A 258 15.26 -18.96 0.29
C GLN A 258 15.38 -20.47 0.13
N ARG A 259 16.47 -21.04 0.64
CA ARG A 259 16.67 -22.49 0.72
C ARG A 259 16.71 -22.90 2.18
N GLN A 260 15.88 -23.86 2.55
CA GLN A 260 15.84 -24.43 3.89
C GLN A 260 16.15 -25.93 3.81
N PRO A 261 17.25 -26.40 4.43
CA PRO A 261 17.50 -27.82 4.61
C PRO A 261 16.45 -28.44 5.51
N ILE A 262 15.90 -29.59 5.09
CA ILE A 262 14.92 -30.35 5.84
C ILE A 262 15.58 -31.63 6.37
N GLY A 263 15.36 -31.93 7.65
CA GLY A 263 15.75 -33.21 8.23
C GLY A 263 17.24 -33.36 8.49
N LEU A 264 17.99 -32.27 8.75
CA LEU A 264 19.37 -32.37 9.20
C LEU A 264 19.40 -33.02 10.60
N PRO A 265 20.07 -34.18 10.79
CA PRO A 265 20.29 -34.70 12.13
C PRO A 265 21.20 -33.75 12.90
N ASP A 266 20.85 -33.50 14.17
CA ASP A 266 21.63 -32.67 15.09
C ASP A 266 22.92 -33.42 15.45
N VAL A 267 24.08 -32.82 15.14
CA VAL A 267 25.39 -33.45 15.33
C VAL A 267 26.08 -32.90 16.59
N ARG A 268 25.42 -32.02 17.35
CA ARG A 268 25.94 -31.53 18.63
C ARG A 268 25.73 -32.49 19.81
N SER A 269 25.12 -33.64 19.57
CA SER A 269 24.80 -34.65 20.58
C SER A 269 25.56 -35.97 20.42
N MET A 270 26.64 -36.01 19.63
CA MET A 270 27.54 -37.17 19.51
C MET A 270 28.97 -36.80 19.88
#